data_AF-A0A3N5JEW9-F1
#
_entry.id   AF-A0A3N5JEW9-F1
#
_cell.length_a   1.000
_cell.length_b   1.000
_cell.length_c   1.000
_cell.angle_alpha   90.00
_cell.angle_beta   90.00
_cell.angle_gamma   90.00
#
_symmetry.space_group_name_H-M   'P 1'
#
loop_
_entity.id
_entity.type
_entity.pdbx_description
1 polymer ?
#
loop_
_entity_poly.entity_id
_entity_poly.type
_entity_poly.pdbx_seq_one_letter_code
_entity_poly.pdbx_strand_id
1 'polypeptide(L)'
;MPIPGRLRGLRGTGRQDTDQACDQRADHQGAPPRLKCHSNGRFGRRSNGRIRPRRRTSPRRGILSPGQCRRVRMASWNCKIDLRQPCWDGFRELIGRLDGAGFPDAAHLNGLLPPQAVSGGGAPLRFVAAGALPGVAYERHIYETGQVPTRECNWHDLFNALAWCRWPLLKAAMNAAHYRQLGEQGQEPGRGRESGRGTGRGPGRDALTLLDESGALVIARNRNVLQTLARREWQPAFQLLRCAWQGDVRVVLCGHALLEKFLAPYKSMTAHALLLHLDAPSLRGEAPLRQVDAALAGRLSAGELAAAPAELSPLPLAGVPGWWSGAPQDAAFYADVAVFRPPPAELRPAPVHALGRPPARCYNEGTCGGD
;
A
#
# COMPACT_ATOMS: atom_id res chain seq x y z
N MET A 1 51.52 15.83 51.77
CA MET A 1 50.85 16.52 52.90
C MET A 1 49.39 16.74 52.54
N PRO A 2 48.45 16.69 53.50
CA PRO A 2 47.59 15.51 53.67
C PRO A 2 46.08 15.75 53.41
N ILE A 3 45.35 14.64 53.29
CA ILE A 3 43.92 14.54 53.64
C ILE A 3 43.79 14.65 55.17
N PRO A 4 42.82 15.41 55.71
CA PRO A 4 41.63 14.81 56.36
C PRO A 4 40.36 15.66 56.09
N GLY A 5 39.12 15.18 56.07
CA GLY A 5 38.49 13.97 56.59
C GLY A 5 37.17 14.38 57.27
N ARG A 6 36.11 13.55 57.09
CA ARG A 6 34.98 13.31 58.02
C ARG A 6 33.89 14.44 58.09
N LEU A 7 32.56 14.21 58.21
CA LEU A 7 31.70 13.08 58.64
C LEU A 7 30.23 13.29 58.18
N ARG A 8 29.55 12.15 57.93
CA ARG A 8 28.18 11.72 58.34
C ARG A 8 26.88 12.44 57.91
N GLY A 9 25.92 11.59 57.52
CA GLY A 9 24.47 11.78 57.74
C GLY A 9 23.58 11.08 56.69
N LEU A 10 23.50 9.75 56.63
CA LEU A 10 22.40 8.93 57.20
C LEU A 10 20.96 9.40 56.89
N ARG A 11 20.28 8.73 55.94
CA ARG A 11 19.09 7.85 56.12
C ARG A 11 18.19 7.85 54.87
N GLY A 12 17.92 6.64 54.38
CA GLY A 12 16.80 6.37 53.48
C GLY A 12 15.50 6.09 54.24
N THR A 13 14.52 5.62 53.47
CA THR A 13 13.11 5.21 53.75
C THR A 13 12.14 6.15 53.04
N GLY A 14 11.12 5.70 52.29
CA GLY A 14 10.64 4.36 51.99
C GLY A 14 9.60 4.40 50.86
N ARG A 15 9.35 3.22 50.27
CA ARG A 15 8.18 2.88 49.45
C ARG A 15 6.90 2.92 50.28
N GLN A 16 5.81 3.41 49.72
CA GLN A 16 4.41 2.94 49.87
C GLN A 16 3.69 3.35 48.56
N ASP A 17 3.31 2.46 47.65
CA ASP A 17 2.18 1.50 47.67
C ASP A 17 0.88 2.10 48.22
N THR A 18 -0.07 2.40 47.31
CA THR A 18 -1.51 2.32 47.57
C THR A 18 -2.24 1.83 46.31
N ASP A 19 -2.53 0.53 46.30
CA ASP A 19 -3.71 -0.03 45.65
C ASP A 19 -4.97 0.42 46.39
N GLN A 20 -6.03 0.77 45.68
CA GLN A 20 -7.38 0.62 46.21
C GLN A 20 -8.39 0.28 45.10
N ALA A 21 -8.93 -0.93 45.23
CA ALA A 21 -9.97 -1.55 44.43
C ALA A 21 -11.36 -0.92 44.76
N CYS A 22 -12.24 -0.81 43.75
CA CYS A 22 -13.45 -1.63 43.58
C CYS A 22 -14.56 -1.37 44.63
N ASP A 23 -15.66 -0.76 44.21
CA ASP A 23 -17.01 -1.34 44.25
C ASP A 23 -18.00 -0.36 43.62
N GLN A 24 -18.92 -0.81 42.76
CA GLN A 24 -20.34 -0.39 42.69
C GLN A 24 -21.06 -1.32 41.70
N ARG A 25 -21.99 -2.11 42.24
CA ARG A 25 -22.90 -3.03 41.54
C ARG A 25 -24.16 -2.36 41.01
N ALA A 26 -24.70 -2.96 39.95
CA ALA A 26 -26.10 -3.23 39.56
C ALA A 26 -27.22 -2.20 39.85
N ASP A 27 -28.06 -1.85 38.86
CA ASP A 27 -29.27 -2.62 38.49
C ASP A 27 -30.13 -1.92 37.40
N HIS A 28 -31.09 -2.68 36.85
CA HIS A 28 -32.27 -2.33 36.03
C HIS A 28 -32.11 -2.24 34.50
N GLN A 29 -32.56 -3.26 33.74
CA GLN A 29 -33.95 -3.61 33.33
C GLN A 29 -34.44 -2.83 32.09
N GLY A 30 -34.90 -3.56 31.06
CA GLY A 30 -35.90 -3.06 30.10
C GLY A 30 -35.61 -3.27 28.61
N ALA A 31 -35.83 -4.49 28.09
CA ALA A 31 -36.23 -4.68 26.69
C ALA A 31 -37.71 -4.28 26.50
N PRO A 32 -38.14 -3.88 25.29
CA PRO A 32 -39.13 -4.70 24.56
C PRO A 32 -38.98 -4.58 23.00
N PRO A 33 -39.91 -5.04 22.14
CA PRO A 33 -39.79 -6.33 21.48
C PRO A 33 -39.81 -6.28 19.94
N ARG A 34 -39.57 -7.46 19.37
CA ARG A 34 -39.69 -7.85 17.96
C ARG A 34 -41.10 -7.58 17.40
N LEU A 35 -41.17 -7.04 16.18
CA LEU A 35 -42.36 -7.10 15.33
C LEU A 35 -42.15 -8.15 14.23
N LYS A 36 -43.08 -9.10 14.21
CA LYS A 36 -43.17 -10.22 13.27
C LYS A 36 -43.67 -9.75 11.91
N CYS A 37 -43.04 -10.28 10.87
CA CYS A 37 -43.62 -10.42 9.54
C CYS A 37 -44.96 -11.15 9.62
N HIS A 38 -45.99 -10.66 8.94
CA HIS A 38 -47.13 -11.47 8.46
C HIS A 38 -47.47 -11.10 7.02
N SER A 39 -47.95 -12.14 6.36
CA SER A 39 -48.10 -12.41 4.93
C SER A 39 -49.46 -12.01 4.35
N ASN A 40 -49.56 -12.20 3.02
CA ASN A 40 -50.76 -12.28 2.17
C ASN A 40 -51.34 -10.93 1.71
N GLY A 41 -51.73 -10.73 0.45
CA GLY A 41 -51.82 -11.59 -0.72
C GLY A 41 -52.77 -10.95 -1.76
N ARG A 42 -52.72 -11.49 -2.98
CA ARG A 42 -53.71 -11.43 -4.08
C ARG A 42 -53.75 -10.23 -5.04
N PHE A 43 -53.40 -10.58 -6.30
CA PHE A 43 -54.20 -10.50 -7.53
C PHE A 43 -55.01 -9.23 -7.85
N GLY A 44 -54.63 -8.58 -8.96
CA GLY A 44 -55.49 -7.72 -9.77
C GLY A 44 -55.03 -7.73 -11.23
N ARG A 45 -55.85 -8.30 -12.12
CA ARG A 45 -55.65 -8.35 -13.58
C ARG A 45 -56.15 -7.07 -14.26
N ARG A 46 -55.44 -6.68 -15.32
CA ARG A 46 -55.86 -6.06 -16.60
C ARG A 46 -56.63 -4.71 -16.57
N SER A 47 -56.09 -3.75 -17.32
CA SER A 47 -56.84 -3.09 -18.40
C SER A 47 -55.92 -2.37 -19.38
N ASN A 48 -56.10 -2.68 -20.67
CA ASN A 48 -55.53 -2.02 -21.84
C ASN A 48 -56.04 -0.57 -21.96
N GLY A 49 -55.12 0.37 -22.15
CA GLY A 49 -55.43 1.75 -22.54
C GLY A 49 -54.51 2.21 -23.66
N ARG A 50 -55.00 2.11 -24.92
CA ARG A 50 -54.40 2.74 -26.10
C ARG A 50 -54.45 4.26 -25.95
N ILE A 51 -53.31 4.94 -26.03
CA ILE A 51 -53.25 6.40 -26.24
C ILE A 51 -52.50 6.68 -27.55
N ARG A 52 -53.19 7.36 -28.46
CA ARG A 52 -52.71 7.81 -29.78
C ARG A 52 -51.65 8.93 -29.64
N PRO A 53 -50.69 9.06 -30.57
CA PRO A 53 -49.63 10.05 -30.47
C PRO A 53 -50.14 11.45 -30.80
N ARG A 54 -49.99 12.41 -29.87
CA ARG A 54 -50.15 13.83 -30.16
C ARG A 54 -48.92 14.34 -30.90
N ARG A 55 -49.11 14.80 -32.14
CA ARG A 55 -48.18 15.67 -32.87
C ARG A 55 -47.84 16.87 -31.98
N ARG A 56 -46.54 17.07 -31.71
CA ARG A 56 -46.02 18.35 -31.22
C ARG A 56 -45.03 18.89 -32.24
N THR A 57 -45.37 20.10 -32.66
CA THR A 57 -44.71 21.01 -33.59
C THR A 57 -43.26 21.29 -33.18
N SER A 58 -42.37 21.25 -34.16
CA SER A 58 -40.98 21.65 -34.08
C SER A 58 -40.83 23.12 -33.64
N PRO A 59 -40.00 23.46 -32.63
CA PRO A 59 -39.56 24.83 -32.44
C PRO A 59 -38.41 25.14 -33.41
N ARG A 60 -38.52 26.30 -34.05
CA ARG A 60 -37.57 26.89 -34.98
C ARG A 60 -36.14 26.91 -34.42
N ARG A 61 -35.16 26.63 -35.28
CA ARG A 61 -33.73 26.91 -35.06
C ARG A 61 -33.57 28.41 -34.73
N GLY A 62 -33.31 28.71 -33.46
CA GLY A 62 -32.74 29.99 -33.05
C GLY A 62 -31.24 29.96 -33.31
N ILE A 63 -30.77 30.85 -34.16
CA ILE A 63 -29.36 31.14 -34.38
C ILE A 63 -28.82 31.72 -33.07
N LEU A 64 -27.96 30.98 -32.36
CA LEU A 64 -27.24 31.47 -31.19
C LEU A 64 -26.00 32.24 -31.68
N SER A 65 -25.92 33.51 -31.27
CA SER A 65 -24.76 34.38 -31.48
C SER A 65 -23.49 33.78 -30.86
N PRO A 66 -22.33 33.87 -31.54
CA PRO A 66 -21.07 33.37 -31.00
C PRO A 66 -20.54 34.37 -29.97
N GLY A 67 -20.78 34.14 -28.69
CA GLY A 67 -20.31 35.06 -27.67
C GLY A 67 -20.80 34.80 -26.26
N GLN A 68 -20.74 33.55 -25.80
CA GLN A 68 -20.74 33.21 -24.37
C GLN A 68 -20.44 31.72 -24.23
N CYS A 69 -19.16 31.37 -24.43
CA CYS A 69 -18.64 30.11 -23.93
C CYS A 69 -18.66 30.22 -22.40
N ARG A 70 -19.77 29.79 -21.77
CA ARG A 70 -19.75 29.46 -20.35
C ARG A 70 -18.58 28.51 -20.18
N ARG A 71 -17.51 28.94 -19.50
CA ARG A 71 -16.48 28.05 -18.94
C ARG A 71 -17.21 27.03 -18.09
N VAL A 72 -17.58 25.89 -18.67
CA VAL A 72 -17.75 24.67 -17.91
C VAL A 72 -16.37 24.46 -17.31
N ARG A 73 -16.22 24.70 -16.01
CA ARG A 73 -15.03 24.28 -15.28
C ARG A 73 -14.92 22.77 -15.53
N MET A 74 -14.03 22.38 -16.45
CA MET A 74 -13.60 20.99 -16.57
C MET A 74 -13.19 20.60 -15.15
N ALA A 75 -13.83 19.57 -14.60
CA ALA A 75 -13.43 19.04 -13.31
C ALA A 75 -11.93 18.74 -13.39
N SER A 76 -11.18 19.21 -12.40
CA SER A 76 -9.74 18.92 -12.31
C SER A 76 -9.52 17.42 -12.46
N TRP A 77 -8.51 17.02 -13.23
CA TRP A 77 -8.21 15.61 -13.49
C TRP A 77 -8.07 14.80 -12.19
N ASN A 78 -7.57 15.45 -11.12
CA ASN A 78 -7.35 14.87 -9.80
C ASN A 78 -8.56 14.96 -8.85
N CYS A 79 -9.78 15.25 -9.34
CA CYS A 79 -10.97 15.40 -8.48
C CYS A 79 -11.31 14.15 -7.64
N LYS A 80 -10.81 12.98 -8.04
CA LYS A 80 -10.95 11.71 -7.32
C LYS A 80 -9.87 11.48 -6.25
N ILE A 81 -8.86 12.35 -6.18
CA ILE A 81 -7.76 12.27 -5.21
C ILE A 81 -8.02 13.27 -4.09
N ASP A 82 -8.41 12.78 -2.92
CA ASP A 82 -8.42 13.60 -1.70
C ASP A 82 -7.08 13.49 -0.97
N LEU A 83 -6.15 14.41 -1.24
CA LEU A 83 -4.79 14.42 -0.65
C LEU A 83 -4.76 14.50 0.88
N ARG A 84 -5.87 14.83 1.54
CA ARG A 84 -5.99 14.79 3.01
C ARG A 84 -6.04 13.37 3.54
N GLN A 85 -6.44 12.39 2.72
CA GLN A 85 -6.46 10.98 3.10
C GLN A 85 -5.03 10.48 3.39
N PRO A 86 -4.86 9.63 4.41
CA PRO A 86 -3.54 9.13 4.79
C PRO A 86 -2.93 8.17 3.77
N CYS A 87 -3.72 7.51 2.92
CA CYS A 87 -3.23 6.60 1.88
C CYS A 87 -2.34 7.28 0.83
N TRP A 88 -2.47 8.60 0.65
CA TRP A 88 -1.62 9.40 -0.24
C TRP A 88 -0.33 9.87 0.42
N ASP A 89 -0.05 9.44 1.66
CA ASP A 89 1.26 9.66 2.26
C ASP A 89 2.36 9.09 1.35
N GLY A 90 3.44 9.85 1.16
CA GLY A 90 4.45 9.55 0.14
C GLY A 90 4.07 9.94 -1.30
N PHE A 91 2.84 10.31 -1.61
CA PHE A 91 2.51 10.77 -2.98
C PHE A 91 2.04 12.22 -3.04
N ARG A 92 1.72 12.85 -1.90
CA ARG A 92 1.18 14.22 -1.85
C ARG A 92 2.02 15.24 -2.62
N GLU A 93 3.33 15.25 -2.42
CA GLU A 93 4.22 16.19 -3.09
C GLU A 93 4.30 15.92 -4.60
N LEU A 94 4.43 14.66 -5.00
CA LEU A 94 4.49 14.27 -6.41
C LEU A 94 3.19 14.62 -7.14
N ILE A 95 2.04 14.31 -6.54
CA ILE A 95 0.72 14.65 -7.10
C ILE A 95 0.51 16.16 -7.11
N GLY A 96 0.96 16.87 -6.07
CA GLY A 96 0.85 18.33 -5.97
C GLY A 96 1.67 19.08 -7.03
N ARG A 97 2.74 18.48 -7.56
CA ARG A 97 3.55 19.03 -8.67
C ARG A 97 2.95 18.78 -10.06
N LEU A 98 1.91 17.97 -10.17
CA LEU A 98 1.19 17.73 -11.42
C LEU A 98 0.14 18.83 -11.63
N ASP A 99 0.64 20.01 -11.98
CA ASP A 99 -0.18 21.18 -12.32
C ASP A 99 -0.88 21.00 -13.67
N GLY A 100 -2.14 21.44 -13.77
CA GLY A 100 -2.88 21.47 -15.04
C GLY A 100 -4.35 21.09 -14.92
N ALA A 101 -5.13 21.44 -15.94
CA ALA A 101 -6.55 21.08 -16.02
C ALA A 101 -6.79 19.68 -16.62
N GLY A 102 -5.83 19.18 -17.43
CA GLY A 102 -5.90 17.88 -18.11
C GLY A 102 -5.22 16.77 -17.32
N PHE A 103 -5.53 15.52 -17.68
CA PHE A 103 -4.85 14.36 -17.10
C PHE A 103 -3.35 14.40 -17.47
N PRO A 104 -2.43 14.08 -16.53
CA PRO A 104 -0.98 14.13 -16.78
C PRO A 104 -0.56 13.23 -17.93
N ASP A 105 0.20 13.78 -18.87
CA ASP A 105 0.84 13.01 -19.93
C ASP A 105 2.28 12.58 -19.53
N ALA A 106 2.93 11.85 -20.43
CA ALA A 106 4.31 11.39 -20.21
C ALA A 106 5.30 12.55 -19.98
N ALA A 107 5.11 13.72 -20.61
CA ALA A 107 6.00 14.87 -20.45
C ALA A 107 5.90 15.47 -19.04
N HIS A 108 4.67 15.64 -18.52
CA HIS A 108 4.46 16.08 -17.14
C HIS A 108 5.09 15.10 -16.13
N LEU A 109 4.94 13.79 -16.37
CA LEU A 109 5.50 12.75 -15.51
C LEU A 109 7.04 12.72 -15.55
N ASN A 110 7.65 12.97 -16.71
CA ASN A 110 9.11 13.07 -16.83
C ASN A 110 9.69 14.19 -15.96
N GLY A 111 8.94 15.29 -15.77
CA GLY A 111 9.35 16.38 -14.86
C GLY A 111 9.37 15.99 -13.37
N LEU A 112 8.81 14.85 -13.00
CA LEU A 112 8.83 14.33 -11.63
C LEU A 112 9.98 13.36 -11.37
N LEU A 113 10.60 12.81 -12.41
CA LEU A 113 11.64 11.80 -12.26
C LEU A 113 12.88 12.37 -11.56
N PRO A 114 13.45 11.65 -10.58
CA PRO A 114 14.78 11.96 -10.08
C PRO A 114 15.81 11.93 -11.23
N PRO A 115 16.77 12.88 -11.31
CA PRO A 115 17.74 12.95 -12.41
C PRO A 115 18.55 11.66 -12.64
N GLN A 116 18.76 10.87 -11.59
CA GLN A 116 19.52 9.63 -11.57
C GLN A 116 18.64 8.37 -11.69
N ALA A 117 17.36 8.50 -12.03
CA ALA A 117 16.48 7.36 -12.21
C ALA A 117 16.89 6.54 -13.44
N VAL A 118 17.09 5.24 -13.23
CA VAL A 118 17.46 4.28 -14.27
C VAL A 118 16.53 3.06 -14.21
N SER A 119 16.43 2.35 -15.31
CA SER A 119 15.84 1.01 -15.36
C SER A 119 16.73 -0.02 -14.66
N GLY A 120 16.22 -1.25 -14.52
CA GLY A 120 17.02 -2.37 -14.00
C GLY A 120 18.24 -2.70 -14.85
N GLY A 121 18.24 -2.36 -16.14
CA GLY A 121 19.37 -2.53 -17.06
C GLY A 121 20.32 -1.32 -17.10
N GLY A 122 20.07 -0.29 -16.29
CA GLY A 122 20.91 0.91 -16.21
C GLY A 122 20.62 1.99 -17.25
N ALA A 123 19.68 1.78 -18.17
CA ALA A 123 19.26 2.81 -19.11
C ALA A 123 18.51 3.96 -18.38
N PRO A 124 18.78 5.24 -18.71
CA PRO A 124 18.08 6.39 -18.11
C PRO A 124 16.57 6.27 -18.27
N LEU A 125 15.85 6.47 -17.16
CA LEU A 125 14.41 6.28 -17.13
C LEU A 125 13.68 7.45 -17.79
N ARG A 126 12.67 7.16 -18.62
CA ARG A 126 11.71 8.15 -19.13
C ARG A 126 10.35 7.52 -19.38
N PHE A 127 9.29 8.27 -19.13
CA PHE A 127 7.94 7.94 -19.56
C PHE A 127 7.78 8.30 -21.03
N VAL A 128 7.16 7.39 -21.79
CA VAL A 128 6.84 7.58 -23.22
C VAL A 128 5.37 7.27 -23.45
N ALA A 129 4.76 7.91 -24.45
CA ALA A 129 3.40 7.58 -24.85
C ALA A 129 3.34 6.11 -25.28
N ALA A 130 2.44 5.33 -24.67
CA ALA A 130 2.34 3.90 -24.94
C ALA A 130 1.52 3.57 -26.20
N GLY A 131 2.06 2.68 -27.03
CA GLY A 131 1.27 1.73 -27.82
C GLY A 131 0.98 0.45 -27.00
N ALA A 132 0.11 -0.44 -27.49
CA ALA A 132 -0.22 -1.67 -26.76
C ALA A 132 0.99 -2.64 -26.70
N LEU A 133 1.56 -2.84 -25.51
CA LEU A 133 2.60 -3.83 -25.23
C LEU A 133 2.12 -4.84 -24.18
N PRO A 134 2.19 -6.17 -24.43
CA PRO A 134 1.79 -7.18 -23.47
C PRO A 134 2.86 -7.41 -22.37
N GLY A 135 2.44 -7.73 -21.15
CA GLY A 135 3.24 -7.70 -19.91
C GLY A 135 4.71 -8.17 -19.98
N VAL A 136 5.04 -9.33 -20.54
CA VAL A 136 6.46 -9.78 -20.62
C VAL A 136 7.30 -8.86 -21.51
N ALA A 137 6.73 -8.38 -22.62
CA ALA A 137 7.39 -7.39 -23.47
C ALA A 137 7.53 -6.04 -22.76
N TYR A 138 6.61 -5.71 -21.84
CA TYR A 138 6.64 -4.49 -21.06
C TYR A 138 7.86 -4.44 -20.10
N GLU A 139 8.06 -5.45 -19.26
CA GLU A 139 9.20 -5.48 -18.32
C GLU A 139 10.56 -5.52 -19.04
N ARG A 140 10.66 -6.32 -20.11
CA ARG A 140 11.84 -6.38 -20.97
C ARG A 140 12.16 -5.03 -21.61
N HIS A 141 11.14 -4.37 -22.17
CA HIS A 141 11.30 -3.08 -22.82
C HIS A 141 11.83 -2.01 -21.86
N ILE A 142 11.29 -1.95 -20.63
CA ILE A 142 11.78 -1.02 -19.61
C ILE A 142 13.25 -1.33 -19.27
N TYR A 143 13.58 -2.60 -19.05
CA TYR A 143 14.93 -3.02 -18.69
C TYR A 143 15.96 -2.62 -19.76
N GLU A 144 15.65 -2.87 -21.03
CA GLU A 144 16.58 -2.66 -22.15
C GLU A 144 16.67 -1.19 -22.57
N THR A 145 15.58 -0.42 -22.45
CA THR A 145 15.51 0.91 -23.08
C THR A 145 15.37 2.07 -22.09
N GLY A 146 15.02 1.80 -20.83
CA GLY A 146 14.66 2.83 -19.86
C GLY A 146 13.30 3.49 -20.10
N GLN A 147 12.58 3.10 -21.15
CA GLN A 147 11.30 3.67 -21.50
C GLN A 147 10.20 2.95 -20.75
N VAL A 148 9.38 3.71 -20.02
CA VAL A 148 8.18 3.22 -19.34
C VAL A 148 6.98 3.66 -20.19
N PRO A 149 6.32 2.74 -20.92
CA PRO A 149 5.13 3.04 -21.69
C PRO A 149 3.98 3.47 -20.77
N THR A 150 3.47 4.69 -20.98
CA THR A 150 2.37 5.28 -20.23
C THR A 150 1.22 5.65 -21.18
N ARG A 151 0.04 5.05 -20.98
CA ARG A 151 -1.18 5.36 -21.73
C ARG A 151 -1.78 6.69 -21.29
N GLU A 152 -2.34 7.42 -22.24
CA GLU A 152 -3.07 8.67 -21.95
C GLU A 152 -4.33 8.41 -21.12
N CYS A 153 -4.63 9.34 -20.20
CA CYS A 153 -5.84 9.29 -19.37
C CYS A 153 -6.04 7.97 -18.60
N ASN A 154 -4.94 7.31 -18.22
CA ASN A 154 -4.95 6.00 -17.57
C ASN A 154 -4.47 6.11 -16.12
N TRP A 155 -5.36 5.84 -15.16
CA TRP A 155 -5.05 5.92 -13.73
C TRP A 155 -3.98 4.92 -13.30
N HIS A 156 -4.05 3.70 -13.81
CA HIS A 156 -3.10 2.65 -13.51
C HIS A 156 -1.67 3.04 -13.91
N ASP A 157 -1.49 3.53 -15.14
CA ASP A 157 -0.18 3.95 -15.65
C ASP A 157 0.31 5.23 -14.96
N LEU A 158 -0.58 6.16 -14.61
CA LEU A 158 -0.25 7.31 -13.76
C LEU A 158 0.32 6.87 -12.41
N PHE A 159 -0.35 5.94 -11.71
CA PHE A 159 0.12 5.46 -10.43
C PHE A 159 1.39 4.62 -10.54
N ASN A 160 1.58 3.88 -11.64
CA ASN A 160 2.84 3.18 -11.91
C ASN A 160 3.98 4.19 -12.11
N ALA A 161 3.74 5.26 -12.86
CA ALA A 161 4.71 6.34 -13.06
C ALA A 161 5.07 7.03 -11.74
N LEU A 162 4.07 7.35 -10.91
CA LEU A 162 4.29 7.89 -9.57
C LEU A 162 5.08 6.91 -8.68
N ALA A 163 4.84 5.61 -8.77
CA ALA A 163 5.59 4.59 -8.06
C ALA A 163 7.07 4.56 -8.50
N TRP A 164 7.36 4.69 -9.80
CA TRP A 164 8.74 4.87 -10.30
C TRP A 164 9.41 6.13 -9.77
N CYS A 165 8.68 7.26 -9.67
CA CYS A 165 9.23 8.50 -9.10
C CYS A 165 9.51 8.40 -7.60
N ARG A 166 8.65 7.69 -6.86
CA ARG A 166 8.74 7.54 -5.40
C ARG A 166 9.76 6.48 -4.97
N TRP A 167 9.84 5.37 -5.70
CA TRP A 167 10.66 4.20 -5.37
C TRP A 167 11.63 3.86 -6.52
N PRO A 168 12.46 4.80 -6.99
CA PRO A 168 13.28 4.61 -8.19
C PRO A 168 14.26 3.44 -8.05
N LEU A 169 14.88 3.26 -6.88
CA LEU A 169 15.86 2.18 -6.68
C LEU A 169 15.16 0.84 -6.57
N LEU A 170 14.07 0.76 -5.79
CA LEU A 170 13.30 -0.47 -5.65
C LEU A 170 12.68 -0.90 -6.98
N LYS A 171 12.06 0.01 -7.74
CA LYS A 171 11.46 -0.31 -9.04
C LYS A 171 12.50 -0.75 -10.07
N ALA A 172 13.70 -0.15 -10.09
CA ALA A 172 14.80 -0.63 -10.91
C ALA A 172 15.22 -2.05 -10.53
N ALA A 173 15.37 -2.35 -9.24
CA ALA A 173 15.71 -3.68 -8.75
C ALA A 173 14.62 -4.72 -9.07
N MET A 174 13.34 -4.35 -8.95
CA MET A 174 12.20 -5.20 -9.34
C MET A 174 12.20 -5.48 -10.84
N ASN A 175 12.43 -4.46 -11.67
CA ASN A 175 12.52 -4.62 -13.11
C ASN A 175 13.69 -5.54 -13.52
N ALA A 176 14.86 -5.41 -12.88
CA ALA A 176 15.99 -6.33 -13.09
C ALA A 176 15.66 -7.77 -12.65
N ALA A 177 14.97 -7.95 -11.53
CA ALA A 177 14.53 -9.26 -11.06
C ALA A 177 13.51 -9.90 -12.01
N HIS A 178 12.51 -9.14 -12.48
CA HIS A 178 11.57 -9.59 -13.51
C HIS A 178 12.32 -10.01 -14.78
N TYR A 179 13.26 -9.20 -15.27
CA TYR A 179 14.02 -9.51 -16.48
C TYR A 179 14.83 -10.81 -16.35
N ARG A 180 15.54 -11.03 -15.22
CA ARG A 180 16.29 -12.28 -14.97
C ARG A 180 15.38 -13.51 -15.03
N GLN A 181 14.22 -13.44 -14.40
CA GLN A 181 13.24 -14.53 -14.39
C GLN A 181 12.65 -14.83 -15.77
N LEU A 182 12.61 -13.84 -16.68
CA LEU A 182 12.23 -14.09 -18.08
C LEU A 182 13.28 -14.94 -18.83
N GLY A 183 14.56 -14.76 -18.53
CA GLY A 183 15.66 -15.52 -19.14
C GLY A 183 15.69 -16.98 -18.68
N GLU A 184 15.44 -17.23 -17.39
CA GLU A 184 15.40 -18.57 -16.81
C GLU A 184 14.22 -19.41 -17.36
N GLN A 185 13.05 -18.79 -17.56
CA GLN A 185 11.89 -19.48 -18.15
C GLN A 185 12.08 -19.85 -19.63
N GLY A 186 13.01 -19.19 -20.34
CA GLY A 186 13.34 -19.49 -21.73
C GLY A 186 14.30 -20.67 -21.91
N GLN A 187 14.89 -21.20 -20.82
CA GLN A 187 15.92 -22.24 -20.86
C GLN A 187 15.45 -23.64 -20.44
N GLU A 188 14.17 -23.84 -20.12
CA GLU A 188 13.59 -25.17 -19.84
C GLU A 188 13.04 -25.80 -21.14
N PRO A 189 13.80 -26.68 -21.84
CA PRO A 189 13.33 -27.35 -23.03
C PRO A 189 12.72 -28.68 -22.59
N GLY A 190 11.40 -28.74 -22.34
CA GLY A 190 10.80 -30.05 -22.07
C GLY A 190 9.43 -30.16 -21.43
N ARG A 191 8.71 -29.08 -21.12
CA ARG A 191 7.30 -29.20 -20.68
C ARG A 191 6.36 -28.54 -21.67
N GLY A 192 5.56 -29.39 -22.31
CA GLY A 192 4.72 -29.09 -23.46
C GLY A 192 3.81 -27.89 -23.27
N ARG A 193 3.66 -27.14 -24.37
CA ARG A 193 2.57 -26.21 -24.60
C ARG A 193 1.26 -27.00 -24.70
N GLU A 194 0.51 -27.10 -23.61
CA GLU A 194 -0.92 -27.42 -23.65
C GLU A 194 -1.72 -26.43 -22.79
N SER A 195 -2.51 -25.62 -23.49
CA SER A 195 -3.80 -25.04 -23.11
C SER A 195 -4.07 -24.64 -21.64
N GLY A 196 -4.15 -23.32 -21.42
CA GLY A 196 -5.18 -22.70 -20.58
C GLY A 196 -4.98 -22.71 -19.06
N ARG A 197 -4.61 -21.54 -18.51
CA ARG A 197 -4.40 -21.19 -17.08
C ARG A 197 -3.08 -21.68 -16.47
N GLY A 198 -2.13 -20.74 -16.36
CA GLY A 198 -1.21 -20.66 -15.21
C GLY A 198 -0.07 -21.68 -15.14
N THR A 199 0.70 -21.88 -16.20
CA THR A 199 1.96 -22.65 -16.11
C THR A 199 3.16 -21.73 -15.86
N GLY A 200 3.52 -21.59 -14.58
CA GLY A 200 4.91 -21.43 -14.14
C GLY A 200 5.45 -20.00 -13.96
N ARG A 201 4.77 -19.13 -13.21
CA ARG A 201 5.47 -18.01 -12.56
C ARG A 201 6.18 -18.58 -11.33
N GLY A 202 7.49 -18.36 -11.19
CA GLY A 202 8.20 -18.78 -9.98
C GLY A 202 7.67 -18.00 -8.76
N PRO A 203 7.73 -18.55 -7.54
CA PRO A 203 7.23 -17.88 -6.33
C PRO A 203 7.75 -16.44 -6.17
N GLY A 204 9.01 -16.18 -6.51
CA GLY A 204 9.56 -14.82 -6.47
C GLY A 204 8.92 -13.86 -7.46
N ARG A 205 8.57 -14.33 -8.67
CA ARG A 205 7.87 -13.51 -9.67
C ARG A 205 6.47 -13.13 -9.18
N ASP A 206 5.78 -14.06 -8.54
CA ASP A 206 4.46 -13.81 -7.97
C ASP A 206 4.55 -12.83 -6.80
N ALA A 207 5.55 -12.96 -5.94
CA ALA A 207 5.80 -12.02 -4.86
C ALA A 207 6.08 -10.61 -5.38
N LEU A 208 6.94 -10.46 -6.39
CA LEU A 208 7.25 -9.17 -7.01
C LEU A 208 6.03 -8.55 -7.70
N THR A 209 5.24 -9.37 -8.40
CA THR A 209 3.98 -8.93 -9.00
C THR A 209 3.02 -8.42 -7.92
N LEU A 210 2.86 -9.16 -6.82
CA LEU A 210 1.99 -8.75 -5.71
C LEU A 210 2.46 -7.46 -5.05
N LEU A 211 3.78 -7.30 -4.86
CA LEU A 211 4.37 -6.09 -4.33
C LEU A 211 4.14 -4.90 -5.28
N ASP A 212 4.30 -5.08 -6.59
CA ASP A 212 4.15 -3.99 -7.55
C ASP A 212 2.69 -3.56 -7.75
N GLU A 213 1.76 -4.51 -7.70
CA GLU A 213 0.33 -4.23 -7.92
C GLU A 213 -0.36 -3.79 -6.63
N SER A 214 -0.03 -4.44 -5.52
CA SER A 214 -0.79 -4.37 -4.27
C SER A 214 0.06 -4.22 -3.01
N GLY A 215 1.32 -3.81 -3.17
CA GLY A 215 2.26 -3.67 -2.08
C GLY A 215 1.99 -2.49 -1.14
N ALA A 216 2.36 -2.69 0.11
CA ALA A 216 2.51 -1.63 1.10
C ALA A 216 3.82 -1.81 1.88
N LEU A 217 4.41 -0.72 2.33
CA LEU A 217 5.57 -0.72 3.20
C LEU A 217 5.11 -0.26 4.59
N VAL A 218 5.12 -1.18 5.57
CA VAL A 218 4.85 -0.85 6.97
C VAL A 218 6.19 -0.64 7.66
N ILE A 219 6.56 0.62 7.83
CA ILE A 219 7.83 1.02 8.44
C ILE A 219 7.54 1.35 9.89
N ALA A 220 8.21 0.69 10.84
CA ALA A 220 8.02 0.98 12.26
C ALA A 220 9.33 0.99 13.04
N ARG A 221 9.38 1.85 14.06
CA ARG A 221 10.39 1.82 15.12
C ARG A 221 10.03 0.79 16.19
N ASN A 222 8.73 0.66 16.47
CA ASN A 222 8.22 -0.30 17.44
C ASN A 222 8.04 -1.68 16.80
N ARG A 223 8.89 -2.64 17.16
CA ARG A 223 8.84 -4.02 16.66
C ARG A 223 7.56 -4.77 17.03
N ASN A 224 6.91 -4.42 18.15
CA ASN A 224 5.71 -5.13 18.60
C ASN A 224 4.55 -4.94 17.63
N VAL A 225 4.43 -3.77 16.99
CA VAL A 225 3.43 -3.54 15.93
C VAL A 225 3.70 -4.45 14.73
N LEU A 226 4.97 -4.56 14.31
CA LEU A 226 5.32 -5.42 13.18
C LEU A 226 5.08 -6.91 13.49
N GLN A 227 5.40 -7.35 14.71
CA GLN A 227 5.21 -8.74 15.13
C GLN A 227 3.73 -9.11 15.22
N THR A 228 2.88 -8.24 15.77
CA THR A 228 1.42 -8.46 15.83
C THR A 228 0.80 -8.48 14.44
N LEU A 229 1.23 -7.60 13.53
CA LEU A 229 0.83 -7.64 12.12
C LEU A 229 1.27 -8.93 11.43
N ALA A 230 2.52 -9.37 11.61
CA ALA A 230 3.04 -10.61 11.04
C ALA A 230 2.23 -11.85 11.47
N ARG A 231 1.76 -11.85 12.72
CA ARG A 231 0.91 -12.90 13.31
C ARG A 231 -0.57 -12.75 13.00
N ARG A 232 -0.97 -11.68 12.29
CA ARG A 232 -2.36 -11.36 11.94
C ARG A 232 -3.26 -11.14 13.17
N GLU A 233 -2.67 -10.65 14.24
CA GLU A 233 -3.36 -10.29 15.48
C GLU A 233 -4.00 -8.90 15.32
N TRP A 234 -5.08 -8.80 14.54
CA TRP A 234 -5.61 -7.51 14.06
C TRP A 234 -6.06 -6.54 15.16
N GLN A 235 -6.80 -7.02 16.16
CA GLN A 235 -7.22 -6.18 17.29
C GLN A 235 -6.02 -5.70 18.10
N PRO A 236 -5.07 -6.56 18.52
CA PRO A 236 -3.81 -6.11 19.11
C PRO A 236 -3.06 -5.09 18.26
N ALA A 237 -2.88 -5.39 16.97
CA ALA A 237 -2.10 -4.56 16.05
C ALA A 237 -2.70 -3.17 15.83
N PHE A 238 -4.02 -3.08 15.56
CA PHE A 238 -4.66 -1.82 15.17
C PHE A 238 -5.35 -1.07 16.31
N GLN A 239 -5.87 -1.80 17.31
CA GLN A 239 -6.65 -1.22 18.40
C GLN A 239 -5.83 -1.06 19.68
N LEU A 240 -5.22 -2.13 20.19
CA LEU A 240 -4.47 -2.06 21.47
C LEU A 240 -3.19 -1.23 21.30
N LEU A 241 -2.48 -1.41 20.20
CA LEU A 241 -1.26 -0.66 19.89
C LEU A 241 -1.53 0.67 19.17
N ARG A 242 -2.78 1.18 19.16
CA ARG A 242 -3.17 2.39 18.42
C ARG A 242 -2.27 3.60 18.68
N CYS A 243 -1.79 3.78 19.91
CA CYS A 243 -0.88 4.88 20.26
C CYS A 243 0.47 4.76 19.53
N ALA A 244 1.00 3.55 19.29
CA ALA A 244 2.25 3.37 18.55
C ALA A 244 2.11 3.79 17.07
N TRP A 245 0.91 3.75 16.50
CA TRP A 245 0.69 4.27 15.14
C TRP A 245 0.88 5.79 15.05
N GLN A 246 0.86 6.49 16.19
CA GLN A 246 1.14 7.92 16.26
C GLN A 246 2.66 8.15 16.29
N GLY A 247 3.28 8.11 15.12
CA GLY A 247 4.67 8.52 14.93
C GLY A 247 5.72 7.40 14.95
N ASP A 248 5.41 6.23 15.54
CA ASP A 248 6.31 5.06 15.49
C ASP A 248 6.04 4.13 14.31
N VAL A 249 4.95 4.35 13.58
CA VAL A 249 4.57 3.57 12.40
C VAL A 249 4.23 4.50 11.25
N ARG A 250 4.71 4.16 10.07
CA ARG A 250 4.37 4.83 8.81
C ARG A 250 4.05 3.78 7.76
N VAL A 251 2.89 3.91 7.14
CA VAL A 251 2.48 3.04 6.02
C VAL A 251 2.54 3.85 4.75
N VAL A 252 3.31 3.38 3.78
CA VAL A 252 3.39 4.00 2.46
C VAL A 252 3.07 2.93 1.41
N LEU A 253 2.21 3.25 0.46
CA LEU A 253 1.86 2.33 -0.61
C LEU A 253 3.00 2.28 -1.64
N CYS A 254 3.27 1.09 -2.17
CA CYS A 254 4.14 0.92 -3.33
C CYS A 254 3.40 0.21 -4.48
N GLY A 255 2.28 -0.45 -4.19
CA GLY A 255 1.42 -1.07 -5.19
C GLY A 255 0.62 -0.06 -6.00
N HIS A 256 0.83 0.01 -7.32
CA HIS A 256 0.20 1.03 -8.16
C HIS A 256 -1.28 0.75 -8.46
N ALA A 257 -1.70 -0.51 -8.66
CA ALA A 257 -3.13 -0.84 -8.75
C ALA A 257 -3.87 -0.62 -7.42
N LEU A 258 -3.17 -0.72 -6.29
CA LEU A 258 -3.76 -0.40 -5.00
C LEU A 258 -4.01 1.10 -4.82
N LEU A 259 -3.11 1.95 -5.31
CA LEU A 259 -3.35 3.41 -5.39
C LEU A 259 -4.59 3.73 -6.24
N GLU A 260 -4.78 3.03 -7.37
CA GLU A 260 -5.98 3.19 -8.19
C GLU A 260 -7.27 2.82 -7.45
N LYS A 261 -7.25 1.74 -6.65
CA LYS A 261 -8.41 1.36 -5.83
C LYS A 261 -8.79 2.44 -4.81
N PHE A 262 -7.85 3.28 -4.36
CA PHE A 262 -8.15 4.39 -3.46
C PHE A 262 -8.92 5.55 -4.11
N LEU A 263 -9.12 5.54 -5.44
CA LEU A 263 -10.06 6.44 -6.10
C LEU A 263 -11.53 6.10 -5.76
N ALA A 264 -11.81 4.87 -5.34
CA ALA A 264 -13.12 4.40 -4.90
C ALA A 264 -12.95 3.31 -3.80
N PRO A 265 -12.50 3.69 -2.60
CA PRO A 265 -12.06 2.73 -1.59
C PRO A 265 -13.24 1.92 -1.02
N TYR A 266 -12.98 0.67 -0.66
CA TYR A 266 -13.94 -0.24 -0.02
C TYR A 266 -13.30 -0.96 1.18
N LYS A 267 -14.12 -1.31 2.19
CA LYS A 267 -13.64 -1.73 3.53
C LYS A 267 -12.69 -2.94 3.49
N SER A 268 -12.91 -3.90 2.59
CA SER A 268 -12.14 -5.14 2.52
C SER A 268 -10.85 -5.06 1.68
N MET A 269 -10.43 -3.86 1.27
CA MET A 269 -9.12 -3.68 0.60
C MET A 269 -7.98 -4.21 1.48
N THR A 270 -7.19 -5.10 0.91
CA THR A 270 -6.05 -5.75 1.59
C THR A 270 -4.80 -5.56 0.74
N ALA A 271 -3.73 -5.05 1.35
CA ALA A 271 -2.42 -4.94 0.73
C ALA A 271 -1.55 -6.17 1.04
N HIS A 272 -0.47 -6.32 0.30
CA HIS A 272 0.61 -7.28 0.54
C HIS A 272 1.82 -6.51 1.10
N ALA A 273 1.95 -6.51 2.42
CA ALA A 273 2.84 -5.61 3.13
C ALA A 273 4.22 -6.23 3.40
N LEU A 274 5.27 -5.45 3.14
CA LEU A 274 6.58 -5.66 3.74
C LEU A 274 6.60 -5.02 5.13
N LEU A 275 7.05 -5.80 6.13
CA LEU A 275 7.15 -5.36 7.51
C LEU A 275 8.59 -4.95 7.81
N LEU A 276 8.81 -3.65 8.02
CA LEU A 276 10.14 -3.04 8.01
C LEU A 276 10.42 -2.38 9.35
N HIS A 277 11.38 -2.91 10.09
CA HIS A 277 11.91 -2.24 11.27
C HIS A 277 13.00 -1.27 10.85
N LEU A 278 12.80 0.02 11.10
CA LEU A 278 13.76 1.07 10.81
C LEU A 278 14.12 1.79 12.11
N ASP A 279 15.40 1.72 12.49
CA ASP A 279 15.93 2.48 13.62
C ASP A 279 16.31 3.89 13.14
N ALA A 280 15.38 4.82 13.27
CA ALA A 280 15.55 6.21 12.87
C ALA A 280 14.96 7.16 13.93
N PRO A 281 15.55 8.35 14.15
CA PRO A 281 15.03 9.33 15.11
C PRO A 281 13.61 9.80 14.80
N SER A 282 13.18 9.72 13.54
CA SER A 282 11.84 10.06 13.08
C SER A 282 11.52 9.29 11.80
N LEU A 283 10.26 8.88 11.64
CA LEU A 283 9.75 8.31 10.38
C LEU A 283 9.14 9.38 9.46
N ARG A 284 9.10 10.65 9.88
CA ARG A 284 8.54 11.76 9.11
C ARG A 284 9.51 12.27 8.05
N GLY A 285 8.96 12.84 6.97
CA GLY A 285 9.73 13.44 5.89
C GLY A 285 10.30 12.42 4.90
N GLU A 286 11.17 12.89 4.01
CA GLU A 286 11.63 12.12 2.85
C GLU A 286 12.86 11.24 3.14
N ALA A 287 13.68 11.60 4.13
CA ALA A 287 14.92 10.87 4.43
C ALA A 287 14.68 9.38 4.81
N PRO A 288 13.71 9.03 5.69
CA PRO A 288 13.42 7.62 5.98
C PRO A 288 12.97 6.84 4.75
N LEU A 289 12.20 7.47 3.84
CA LEU A 289 11.72 6.79 2.63
C LEU A 289 12.85 6.52 1.64
N ARG A 290 13.79 7.46 1.47
CA ARG A 290 15.00 7.22 0.66
C ARG A 290 15.87 6.10 1.24
N GLN A 291 16.01 6.03 2.56
CA GLN A 291 16.74 4.95 3.23
C GLN A 291 16.06 3.60 3.01
N VAL A 292 14.73 3.55 3.08
CA VAL A 292 13.94 2.35 2.79
C VAL A 292 14.10 1.93 1.33
N ASP A 293 13.97 2.86 0.37
CA ASP A 293 14.12 2.59 -1.07
C ASP A 293 15.48 1.93 -1.37
N ALA A 294 16.58 2.53 -0.88
CA ALA A 294 17.92 2.00 -1.06
C ALA A 294 18.11 0.63 -0.39
N ALA A 295 17.61 0.46 0.84
CA ALA A 295 17.77 -0.79 1.57
C ALA A 295 16.98 -1.95 0.95
N LEU A 296 15.76 -1.70 0.47
CA LEU A 296 14.95 -2.72 -0.22
C LEU A 296 15.54 -3.07 -1.58
N ALA A 297 15.99 -2.08 -2.35
CA ALA A 297 16.66 -2.32 -3.62
C ALA A 297 17.91 -3.20 -3.45
N GLY A 298 18.74 -2.92 -2.44
CA GLY A 298 19.92 -3.73 -2.11
C GLY A 298 19.58 -5.18 -1.74
N ARG A 299 18.62 -5.37 -0.82
CA ARG A 299 18.16 -6.71 -0.41
C ARG A 299 17.55 -7.50 -1.56
N LEU A 300 16.74 -6.86 -2.39
CA LEU A 300 16.14 -7.50 -3.56
C LEU A 300 17.21 -7.93 -4.58
N SER A 301 18.22 -7.08 -4.81
CA SER A 301 19.34 -7.39 -5.70
C SER A 301 20.17 -8.57 -5.19
N ALA A 302 20.31 -8.69 -3.87
CA ALA A 302 20.96 -9.81 -3.20
C ALA A 302 20.10 -11.09 -3.10
N GLY A 303 18.83 -11.06 -3.54
CA GLY A 303 17.91 -12.20 -3.42
C GLY A 303 17.38 -12.46 -2.00
N GLU A 304 17.48 -11.48 -1.11
CA GLU A 304 17.08 -11.56 0.31
C GLU A 304 15.67 -11.02 0.58
N LEU A 305 14.90 -10.71 -0.47
CA LEU A 305 13.59 -10.08 -0.38
C LEU A 305 12.65 -10.58 -1.47
N ALA A 306 11.38 -10.79 -1.10
CA ALA A 306 10.29 -11.15 -2.00
C ALA A 306 10.59 -12.45 -2.77
N ALA A 307 11.16 -13.44 -2.09
CA ALA A 307 11.42 -14.76 -2.69
C ALA A 307 10.14 -15.58 -2.86
N ALA A 308 9.11 -15.31 -2.06
CA ALA A 308 7.79 -15.95 -2.17
C ALA A 308 6.67 -15.03 -1.65
N PRO A 309 5.41 -15.21 -2.10
CA PRO A 309 4.27 -14.40 -1.65
C PRO A 309 4.04 -14.44 -0.13
N ALA A 310 4.45 -15.53 0.53
CA ALA A 310 4.34 -15.70 1.98
C ALA A 310 5.19 -14.71 2.79
N GLU A 311 6.18 -14.08 2.16
CA GLU A 311 6.97 -13.00 2.80
C GLU A 311 6.20 -11.68 2.90
N LEU A 312 5.10 -11.54 2.16
CA LEU A 312 4.26 -10.36 2.19
C LEU A 312 3.08 -10.59 3.15
N SER A 313 3.03 -9.84 4.24
CA SER A 313 1.95 -9.93 5.21
C SER A 313 0.67 -9.34 4.61
N PRO A 314 -0.50 -10.02 4.64
CA PRO A 314 -1.75 -9.35 4.33
C PRO A 314 -1.97 -8.20 5.30
N LEU A 315 -2.42 -7.05 4.80
CA LEU A 315 -2.70 -5.87 5.61
C LEU A 315 -4.08 -5.31 5.24
N PRO A 316 -5.13 -5.53 6.06
CA PRO A 316 -6.44 -4.91 5.88
C PRO A 316 -6.31 -3.38 6.04
N LEU A 317 -6.41 -2.64 4.94
CA LEU A 317 -6.08 -1.21 4.93
C LEU A 317 -7.07 -0.36 5.72
N ALA A 318 -8.34 -0.78 5.74
CA ALA A 318 -9.36 -0.13 6.56
C ALA A 318 -9.08 -0.30 8.07
N GLY A 319 -8.21 -1.23 8.47
CA GLY A 319 -7.78 -1.42 9.85
C GLY A 319 -6.71 -0.44 10.31
N VAL A 320 -5.95 0.17 9.39
CA VAL A 320 -4.91 1.11 9.77
C VAL A 320 -5.55 2.33 10.46
N PRO A 321 -5.13 2.72 11.68
CA PRO A 321 -5.76 3.81 12.41
C PRO A 321 -5.83 5.10 11.58
N GLY A 322 -7.04 5.65 11.45
CA GLY A 322 -7.33 6.88 10.70
C GLY A 322 -7.50 6.71 9.19
N TRP A 323 -7.36 5.51 8.63
CA TRP A 323 -7.46 5.28 7.17
C TRP A 323 -8.89 5.06 6.67
N TRP A 324 -9.81 4.61 7.54
CA TRP A 324 -11.20 4.41 7.16
C TRP A 324 -12.08 5.51 7.74
N SER A 325 -12.66 6.34 6.87
CA SER A 325 -13.60 7.41 7.26
C SER A 325 -15.07 7.00 7.21
N GLY A 326 -15.39 5.85 6.61
CA GLY A 326 -16.78 5.40 6.41
C GLY A 326 -17.49 4.91 7.68
N ALA A 327 -16.75 4.66 8.76
CA ALA A 327 -17.29 4.26 10.07
C ALA A 327 -16.24 4.49 11.17
N PRO A 328 -16.63 4.66 12.43
CA PRO A 328 -15.71 4.62 13.56
C PRO A 328 -14.93 3.30 13.60
N GLN A 329 -13.62 3.39 13.82
CA GLN A 329 -12.74 2.21 13.99
C GLN A 329 -12.70 1.78 15.47
N ASP A 330 -13.83 1.27 15.97
CA ASP A 330 -14.03 0.77 17.34
C ASP A 330 -13.92 -0.78 17.43
N ALA A 331 -14.27 -1.35 18.59
CA ALA A 331 -14.21 -2.80 18.81
C ALA A 331 -15.10 -3.60 17.86
N ALA A 332 -16.30 -3.09 17.54
CA ALA A 332 -17.22 -3.76 16.62
C ALA A 332 -16.71 -3.71 15.17
N PHE A 333 -16.05 -2.61 14.79
CA PHE A 333 -15.37 -2.49 13.50
C PHE A 333 -14.31 -3.58 13.30
N TYR A 334 -13.44 -3.80 14.30
CA TYR A 334 -12.38 -4.81 14.24
C TYR A 334 -12.86 -6.25 14.49
N ALA A 335 -14.09 -6.46 14.95
CA ALA A 335 -14.71 -7.78 15.08
C ALA A 335 -15.26 -8.33 13.76
N ASP A 336 -15.27 -7.54 12.69
CA ASP A 336 -15.72 -7.97 11.35
C ASP A 336 -14.73 -8.96 10.72
N VAL A 337 -14.98 -10.25 10.93
CA VAL A 337 -14.13 -11.36 10.42
C VAL A 337 -14.10 -11.47 8.90
N ALA A 338 -15.01 -10.81 8.15
CA ALA A 338 -14.93 -10.79 6.70
C ALA A 338 -13.74 -9.96 6.20
N VAL A 339 -13.37 -8.93 6.98
CA VAL A 339 -12.25 -8.01 6.74
C VAL A 339 -11.03 -8.43 7.56
N PHE A 340 -11.21 -8.65 8.87
CA PHE A 340 -10.18 -8.98 9.84
C PHE A 340 -10.14 -10.49 10.09
N ARG A 341 -9.83 -11.25 9.03
CA ARG A 341 -9.85 -12.72 9.06
C ARG A 341 -8.82 -13.26 10.06
N PRO A 342 -9.18 -14.21 10.94
CA PRO A 342 -8.22 -14.83 11.84
C PRO A 342 -7.12 -15.57 11.05
N PRO A 343 -5.93 -15.74 11.62
CA PRO A 343 -4.88 -16.53 11.00
C PRO A 343 -5.30 -18.00 10.86
N PRO A 344 -4.78 -18.72 9.84
CA PRO A 344 -4.88 -20.18 9.80
C PRO A 344 -4.11 -20.79 10.99
N ALA A 345 -4.47 -22.00 11.40
CA ALA A 345 -3.84 -22.70 12.54
C ALA A 345 -2.32 -22.83 12.40
N GLU A 346 -1.82 -23.08 11.20
CA GLU A 346 -0.40 -23.23 10.88
C GLU A 346 0.18 -21.96 10.22
N LEU A 347 -0.19 -20.78 10.72
CA LEU A 347 0.38 -19.53 10.20
C LEU A 347 1.90 -19.52 10.39
N ARG A 348 2.63 -19.39 9.28
CA ARG A 348 4.00 -18.91 9.28
C ARG A 348 3.97 -17.37 9.20
N PRO A 349 4.39 -16.65 10.26
CA PRO A 349 4.38 -15.19 10.23
C PRO A 349 5.31 -14.66 9.12
N ALA A 350 4.90 -13.57 8.46
CA ALA A 350 5.77 -12.88 7.52
C ALA A 350 7.03 -12.36 8.25
N PRO A 351 8.20 -12.36 7.59
CA PRO A 351 9.43 -11.86 8.19
C PRO A 351 9.33 -10.36 8.48
N VAL A 352 9.97 -9.95 9.58
CA VAL A 352 10.21 -8.53 9.88
C VAL A 352 11.64 -8.18 9.46
N HIS A 353 11.78 -7.33 8.45
CA HIS A 353 13.08 -6.95 7.91
C HIS A 353 13.66 -5.77 8.69
N ALA A 354 14.82 -5.95 9.33
CA ALA A 354 15.53 -4.86 9.99
C ALA A 354 16.40 -4.07 9.00
N LEU A 355 16.03 -2.83 8.73
CA LEU A 355 16.75 -1.90 7.85
C LEU A 355 17.69 -1.06 8.73
N GLY A 356 19.00 -1.34 8.72
CA GLY A 356 19.98 -0.62 9.55
C GLY A 356 21.17 -1.44 10.05
N ARG A 357 21.14 -2.77 9.90
CA ARG A 357 22.33 -3.62 10.11
C ARG A 357 22.81 -4.08 8.73
N PRO A 358 24.09 -3.88 8.35
CA PRO A 358 24.64 -4.59 7.20
C PRO A 358 24.42 -6.10 7.41
N PRO A 359 24.17 -6.89 6.35
CA PRO A 359 24.11 -8.34 6.50
C PRO A 359 25.37 -8.77 7.23
N ALA A 360 25.22 -9.60 8.26
CA ALA A 360 26.35 -10.15 8.97
C ALA A 360 27.20 -10.87 7.91
N ARG A 361 28.34 -10.29 7.53
CA ARG A 361 29.34 -11.02 6.77
C ARG A 361 29.75 -12.16 7.69
N CYS A 362 29.41 -13.39 7.32
CA CYS A 362 30.05 -14.56 7.88
C CYS A 362 31.53 -14.43 7.52
N TYR A 363 32.32 -13.84 8.42
CA TYR A 363 33.76 -13.97 8.39
C TYR A 363 34.05 -15.42 8.77
N ASN A 364 34.32 -16.26 7.78
CA ASN A 364 35.03 -17.50 8.01
C ASN A 364 36.46 -17.09 8.40
N GLU A 365 36.71 -17.02 9.72
CA GLU A 365 38.07 -17.08 10.25
C GLU A 365 38.59 -18.50 10.02
N GLY A 366 39.15 -18.73 8.83
CA GLY A 366 40.07 -19.83 8.57
C GLY A 366 41.48 -19.38 8.94
N THR A 367 41.75 -19.25 10.24
CA THR A 367 43.11 -19.28 10.77
C THR A 367 43.64 -20.69 10.66
N CYS A 368 44.56 -20.93 9.72
CA CYS A 368 45.56 -21.97 9.84
C CYS A 368 46.92 -21.33 9.53
N GLY A 369 47.70 -21.12 10.59
CA GLY A 369 49.16 -21.14 10.51
C GLY A 369 49.64 -22.52 10.03
N GLY A 370 50.90 -22.72 9.66
CA GLY A 370 52.08 -21.93 9.97
C GLY A 370 53.23 -22.30 9.04
N ASP A 371 54.38 -21.71 9.37
CA ASP A 371 55.70 -21.88 8.76
C ASP A 371 56.21 -23.34 8.69
#